data_AF-A0A855X135-F1
#
_entry.id   AF-A0A855X135-F1
#
_cell.length_a   1.000
_cell.length_b   1.000
_cell.length_c   1.000
_cell.angle_alpha   90.00
_cell.angle_beta   90.00
_cell.angle_gamma   90.00
#
_symmetry.space_group_name_H-M   'P 1'
#
loop_
_entity.id
_entity.type
_entity.pdbx_description
1 polymer ?
#
loop_
_entity_poly.entity_id
_entity_poly.type
_entity_poly.pdbx_seq_one_letter_code
_entity_poly.pdbx_strand_id
1 'polypeptide(L)'
;MTVHAARPCDSQVVAVALTPRLVAANQEIETRRNSVARERVVYRNWLVELGYDPQREGGSVIGNEPEPGAVEVRSQLVKRRVREALKTLSSDEREIVERIHYMGQTYREISEKSGREIHRLESLHSRAIRRLRKELRPLVKQLYGIDPPLPKCVVCRSPMRMEIDRIIDSRDPRRSWRAVLVQIREECGLKIRSPQMLIGHKRYH
;
A
#
# COMPACT_ATOMS: atom_id res chain seq x y z
N MET A 1 45.70 -26.61 -18.42
CA MET A 1 44.60 -26.95 -17.50
C MET A 1 45.19 -27.08 -16.11
N THR A 2 45.11 -26.01 -15.31
CA THR A 2 45.83 -25.90 -14.03
C THR A 2 44.80 -25.88 -12.91
N VAL A 3 44.73 -26.96 -12.16
CA VAL A 3 43.76 -27.18 -11.08
C VAL A 3 44.37 -26.67 -9.79
N HIS A 4 43.92 -25.50 -9.30
CA HIS A 4 44.31 -24.98 -8.00
C HIS A 4 43.45 -25.61 -6.90
N ALA A 5 44.05 -26.49 -6.12
CA ALA A 5 43.46 -27.07 -4.92
C ALA A 5 43.41 -26.02 -3.79
N ALA A 6 42.21 -25.69 -3.34
CA ALA A 6 41.98 -24.82 -2.19
C ALA A 6 42.33 -25.57 -0.89
N ARG A 7 43.14 -24.95 -0.03
CA ARG A 7 43.49 -25.49 1.29
C ARG A 7 42.33 -25.29 2.28
N PRO A 8 41.98 -26.31 3.08
CA PRO A 8 41.00 -26.17 4.14
C PRO A 8 41.58 -25.28 5.25
N CYS A 9 40.80 -24.28 5.66
CA CYS A 9 41.11 -23.39 6.76
C CYS A 9 40.55 -24.04 8.04
N ASP A 10 41.42 -24.68 8.82
CA ASP A 10 41.07 -25.27 10.11
C ASP A 10 40.83 -24.15 11.13
N SER A 11 39.59 -23.65 11.15
CA SER A 11 39.11 -22.77 12.21
C SER A 11 38.83 -23.61 13.46
N GLN A 12 39.82 -23.71 14.34
CA GLN A 12 39.63 -24.27 15.68
C GLN A 12 38.64 -23.41 16.47
N VAL A 13 37.41 -23.89 16.59
CA VAL A 13 36.37 -23.30 17.44
C VAL A 13 36.66 -23.70 18.88
N VAL A 14 37.26 -22.80 19.65
CA VAL A 14 37.46 -22.98 21.09
C VAL A 14 36.09 -22.87 21.77
N ALA A 15 35.53 -24.02 22.16
CA ALA A 15 34.27 -24.09 22.90
C ALA A 15 34.51 -23.59 24.33
N VAL A 16 34.19 -22.32 24.58
CA VAL A 16 34.21 -21.75 25.93
C VAL A 16 33.04 -22.34 26.71
N ALA A 17 33.34 -23.21 27.67
CA ALA A 17 32.35 -23.78 28.57
C ALA A 17 31.76 -22.65 29.44
N LEU A 18 30.55 -22.22 29.10
CA LEU A 18 29.82 -21.23 29.88
C LEU A 18 29.47 -21.84 31.23
N THR A 19 29.79 -21.12 32.31
CA THR A 19 29.46 -21.55 33.66
C THR A 19 27.94 -21.65 33.84
N PRO A 20 27.43 -22.56 34.70
CA PRO A 20 25.99 -22.74 34.92
C PRO A 20 25.24 -21.44 35.26
N ARG A 21 25.94 -20.49 35.89
CA ARG A 21 25.41 -19.17 36.26
C ARG A 21 25.17 -18.25 35.05
N LEU A 22 25.97 -18.37 33.99
CA LEU A 22 25.77 -17.64 32.73
C LEU A 22 24.65 -18.25 31.88
N VAL A 23 24.46 -19.57 31.94
CA VAL A 23 23.37 -20.25 31.24
C VAL A 23 22.00 -19.85 31.82
N ALA A 24 21.89 -19.78 33.15
CA ALA A 24 20.66 -19.32 33.82
C ALA A 24 20.33 -17.85 33.52
N ALA A 25 21.34 -16.96 33.53
CA ALA A 25 21.13 -15.55 33.20
C ALA A 25 20.68 -15.35 31.74
N ASN A 26 21.20 -16.14 30.80
CA ASN A 26 20.76 -16.09 29.41
C ASN A 26 19.32 -16.61 29.24
N GLN A 27 18.91 -17.65 29.98
CA GLN A 27 17.51 -18.11 29.99
C GLN A 27 16.54 -17.08 30.58
N GLU A 28 16.94 -16.32 31.61
CA GLU A 28 16.12 -15.22 32.14
C GLU A 28 16.01 -14.04 31.16
N ILE A 29 17.08 -13.72 30.42
CA ILE A 29 17.06 -12.68 29.38
C ILE A 29 16.19 -13.11 28.18
N GLU A 30 16.26 -14.38 27.76
CA GLU A 30 15.43 -14.92 26.68
C GLU A 30 13.94 -15.00 27.07
N THR A 31 13.63 -15.38 28.30
CA THR A 31 12.23 -15.39 28.78
C THR A 31 11.65 -13.98 28.93
N ARG A 32 12.44 -12.99 29.39
CA ARG A 32 12.03 -11.58 29.40
C ARG A 32 11.89 -10.99 27.99
N ARG A 33 12.77 -11.32 27.05
CA ARG A 33 12.61 -10.93 25.64
C ARG A 33 11.34 -11.52 25.02
N ASN A 34 11.01 -12.77 25.36
CA ASN A 34 9.79 -13.43 24.87
C ASN A 34 8.50 -12.95 25.55
N SER A 35 8.55 -12.43 26.78
CA SER A 35 7.36 -11.87 27.45
C SER A 35 6.99 -10.49 26.89
N VAL A 36 7.97 -9.64 26.58
CA VAL A 36 7.73 -8.31 25.99
C VAL A 36 7.30 -8.41 24.52
N ALA A 37 7.68 -9.48 23.81
CA ALA A 37 7.24 -9.73 22.44
C ALA A 37 5.76 -10.16 22.29
N ARG A 38 5.05 -10.41 23.42
CA ARG A 38 3.64 -10.85 23.42
C ARG A 38 2.62 -9.77 23.79
N GLU A 39 3.05 -8.59 24.22
CA GLU A 39 2.20 -7.39 24.18
C GLU A 39 2.23 -6.77 22.78
N ARG A 40 1.89 -7.60 21.80
CA ARG A 40 1.57 -7.12 20.47
C ARG A 40 0.28 -6.34 20.63
N VAL A 41 0.32 -5.02 20.40
CA VAL A 41 -0.87 -4.19 20.26
C VAL A 41 -1.75 -4.83 19.19
N VAL A 42 -2.71 -5.66 19.63
CA VAL A 42 -3.78 -6.16 18.80
C VAL A 42 -4.65 -4.93 18.56
N TYR A 43 -4.59 -4.37 17.35
CA TYR A 43 -5.57 -3.39 16.90
C TYR A 43 -6.95 -4.06 16.93
N ARG A 44 -7.62 -4.02 18.07
CA ARG A 44 -9.04 -4.31 18.20
C ARG A 44 -9.77 -3.16 17.50
N ASN A 45 -10.53 -3.52 16.47
CA ASN A 45 -11.59 -2.70 15.89
C ASN A 45 -11.20 -1.31 15.37
N TRP A 46 -10.62 -1.28 14.18
CA TRP A 46 -10.90 -0.22 13.19
C TRP A 46 -12.29 -0.38 12.55
N LEU A 47 -13.07 -1.36 13.02
CA LEU A 47 -14.45 -1.58 12.67
C LEU A 47 -15.34 -0.63 13.50
N VAL A 48 -15.45 0.61 13.01
CA VAL A 48 -16.69 1.41 13.05
C VAL A 48 -17.39 1.45 14.42
N GLU A 49 -16.73 1.98 15.45
CA GLU A 49 -17.48 2.90 16.31
C GLU A 49 -17.61 4.17 15.47
N LEU A 50 -18.82 4.42 14.97
CA LEU A 50 -19.24 5.75 14.54
C LEU A 50 -18.82 6.71 15.65
N GLY A 51 -17.68 7.39 15.46
CA GLY A 51 -17.20 8.37 16.39
C GLY A 51 -18.29 9.42 16.57
N TYR A 52 -19.00 9.33 17.68
CA TYR A 52 -19.80 10.42 18.19
C TYR A 52 -18.79 11.51 18.49
N ASP A 53 -18.69 12.50 17.61
CA ASP A 53 -17.85 13.67 17.81
C ASP A 53 -18.56 14.57 18.83
N PRO A 54 -18.13 14.61 20.11
CA PRO A 54 -18.82 15.40 21.13
C PRO A 54 -18.73 16.91 20.86
N GLN A 55 -17.87 17.37 19.95
CA GLN A 55 -17.83 18.77 19.53
C GLN A 55 -18.93 19.13 18.51
N ARG A 56 -19.73 18.16 18.06
CA ARG A 56 -20.90 18.40 17.19
C ARG A 56 -22.18 18.74 17.95
N GLU A 57 -22.07 19.18 19.21
CA GLU A 57 -23.19 19.75 19.97
C GLU A 57 -23.74 21.00 19.25
N GLY A 58 -24.88 20.86 18.57
CA GLY A 58 -25.62 21.98 17.96
C GLY A 58 -25.74 21.95 16.44
N GLY A 59 -25.04 21.04 15.75
CA GLY A 59 -25.21 20.81 14.31
C GLY A 59 -26.36 19.85 14.04
N SER A 60 -27.60 20.22 14.40
CA SER A 60 -28.79 19.54 13.87
C SER A 60 -28.79 19.79 12.37
N VAL A 61 -28.13 18.89 11.63
CA VAL A 61 -28.36 18.76 10.20
C VAL A 61 -29.81 18.30 10.12
N ILE A 62 -30.72 19.26 9.97
CA ILE A 62 -32.10 19.05 9.51
C ILE A 62 -31.94 18.48 8.09
N GLY A 63 -31.54 17.23 8.04
CA GLY A 63 -31.27 16.47 6.85
C GLY A 63 -32.58 15.83 6.50
N ASN A 64 -33.14 16.27 5.38
CA ASN A 64 -34.19 15.54 4.69
C ASN A 64 -33.87 14.04 4.77
N GLU A 65 -34.67 13.28 5.52
CA GLU A 65 -34.51 11.84 5.55
C GLU A 65 -34.57 11.38 4.09
N PRO A 66 -33.49 10.76 3.57
CA PRO A 66 -33.48 10.36 2.19
C PRO A 66 -34.61 9.36 2.00
N GLU A 67 -35.54 9.68 1.09
CA GLU A 67 -36.61 8.79 0.64
C GLU A 67 -36.07 7.35 0.53
N PRO A 68 -36.74 6.33 1.10
CA PRO A 68 -36.19 4.98 1.21
C PRO A 68 -35.73 4.39 -0.13
N GLY A 69 -36.34 4.80 -1.25
CA GLY A 69 -35.89 4.44 -2.60
C GLY A 69 -34.52 5.02 -3.00
N ALA A 70 -34.17 6.22 -2.53
CA ALA A 70 -32.90 6.87 -2.84
C ALA A 70 -31.70 6.15 -2.21
N VAL A 71 -31.88 5.52 -1.05
CA VAL A 71 -30.83 4.76 -0.35
C VAL A 71 -30.47 3.50 -1.13
N GLU A 72 -31.47 2.76 -1.61
CA GLU A 72 -31.24 1.53 -2.38
C GLU A 72 -30.57 1.81 -3.73
N VAL A 73 -31.04 2.84 -4.45
CA VAL A 73 -30.42 3.26 -5.72
C VAL A 73 -28.95 3.66 -5.51
N ARG A 74 -28.64 4.40 -4.44
CA ARG A 74 -27.26 4.77 -4.08
C ARG A 74 -26.42 3.52 -3.76
N SER A 75 -26.95 2.59 -2.97
CA SER A 75 -26.29 1.34 -2.60
C SER A 75 -25.94 0.50 -3.84
N GLN A 76 -26.88 0.36 -4.78
CA GLN A 76 -26.66 -0.35 -6.04
C GLN A 76 -25.60 0.32 -6.92
N LEU A 77 -25.62 1.65 -7.02
CA LEU A 77 -24.60 2.41 -7.73
C LEU A 77 -23.21 2.16 -7.15
N VAL A 78 -23.07 2.23 -5.81
CA VAL A 78 -21.81 1.96 -5.13
C VAL A 78 -21.33 0.54 -5.39
N LYS A 79 -22.19 -0.47 -5.19
CA LYS A 79 -21.87 -1.88 -5.45
C LYS A 79 -21.40 -2.11 -6.89
N ARG A 80 -22.10 -1.53 -7.88
CA ARG A 80 -21.74 -1.62 -9.30
C ARG A 80 -20.36 -1.04 -9.56
N ARG A 81 -20.11 0.18 -9.09
CA ARG A 81 -18.82 0.88 -9.29
C ARG A 81 -17.66 0.20 -8.59
N VAL A 82 -17.87 -0.31 -7.37
CA VAL A 82 -16.86 -1.11 -6.66
C VAL A 82 -16.53 -2.38 -7.44
N ARG A 83 -17.54 -3.08 -7.97
CA ARG A 83 -17.32 -4.27 -8.81
C ARG A 83 -16.55 -3.94 -10.08
N GLU A 84 -16.87 -2.83 -10.75
CA GLU A 84 -16.13 -2.34 -11.91
C GLU A 84 -14.67 -2.03 -11.53
N ALA A 85 -14.43 -1.33 -10.42
CA ALA A 85 -13.09 -1.02 -9.95
C ALA A 85 -12.28 -2.28 -9.58
N LEU A 86 -12.91 -3.30 -8.98
CA LEU A 86 -12.24 -4.57 -8.69
C LEU A 86 -11.84 -5.35 -9.95
N LYS A 87 -12.55 -5.15 -11.08
CA LYS A 87 -12.17 -5.76 -12.36
C LYS A 87 -10.89 -5.17 -12.95
N THR A 88 -10.52 -3.94 -12.59
CA THR A 88 -9.26 -3.31 -13.06
C THR A 88 -8.02 -3.84 -12.34
N LEU A 89 -8.20 -4.50 -11.20
CA LEU A 89 -7.14 -5.16 -10.46
C LEU A 89 -6.70 -6.47 -11.13
N SER A 90 -5.40 -6.77 -11.03
CA SER A 90 -4.88 -8.10 -11.35
C SER A 90 -5.46 -9.18 -10.43
N SER A 91 -5.39 -10.45 -10.83
CA SER A 91 -5.88 -11.58 -10.01
C SER A 91 -5.27 -11.57 -8.61
N ASP A 92 -3.95 -11.41 -8.52
CA ASP A 92 -3.21 -11.32 -7.26
C ASP A 92 -3.68 -10.15 -6.38
N GLU A 93 -3.87 -8.97 -6.97
CA GLU A 93 -4.33 -7.78 -6.25
C GLU A 93 -5.78 -7.91 -5.78
N ARG A 94 -6.63 -8.60 -6.54
CA ARG A 94 -8.03 -8.85 -6.18
C ARG A 94 -8.11 -9.86 -5.04
N GLU A 95 -7.38 -10.97 -5.15
CA GLU A 95 -7.35 -12.02 -4.14
C GLU A 95 -6.92 -11.46 -2.77
N ILE A 96 -5.88 -10.62 -2.72
CA ILE A 96 -5.44 -10.05 -1.44
C ILE A 96 -6.47 -9.08 -0.84
N VAL A 97 -7.17 -8.30 -1.67
CA VAL A 97 -8.25 -7.41 -1.20
C VAL A 97 -9.42 -8.22 -0.66
N GLU A 98 -9.80 -9.30 -1.35
CA GLU A 98 -10.86 -10.21 -0.91
C GLU A 98 -10.52 -10.87 0.44
N ARG A 99 -9.34 -11.46 0.57
CA ARG A 99 -8.90 -12.11 1.80
C ARG A 99 -8.84 -11.15 2.99
N ILE A 100 -8.35 -9.93 2.79
CA ILE A 100 -8.22 -8.95 3.89
C ILE A 100 -9.59 -8.37 4.26
N HIS A 101 -10.37 -7.86 3.30
CA HIS A 101 -11.56 -7.05 3.60
C HIS A 101 -12.85 -7.88 3.69
N TYR A 102 -12.95 -9.01 3.00
CA TYR A 102 -14.15 -9.86 3.02
C TYR A 102 -14.00 -11.05 3.95
N MET A 103 -12.79 -11.62 4.07
CA MET A 103 -12.54 -12.78 4.92
C MET A 103 -11.86 -12.44 6.25
N GLY A 104 -11.44 -11.18 6.45
CA GLY A 104 -10.79 -10.74 7.68
C GLY A 104 -9.42 -11.36 7.95
N GLN A 105 -8.74 -11.91 6.93
CA GLN A 105 -7.46 -12.57 7.10
C GLN A 105 -6.31 -11.56 7.31
N THR A 106 -5.36 -11.91 8.16
CA THR A 106 -4.13 -11.14 8.39
C THR A 106 -3.07 -11.46 7.33
N TYR A 107 -2.10 -10.57 7.13
CA TYR A 107 -0.98 -10.83 6.19
C TYR A 107 -0.20 -12.10 6.53
N ARG A 108 -0.08 -12.45 7.83
CA ARG A 108 0.60 -13.65 8.27
C ARG A 108 -0.14 -14.91 7.82
N GLU A 109 -1.45 -14.97 8.02
CA GLU A 109 -2.27 -16.10 7.58
C GLU A 109 -2.27 -16.25 6.05
N ILE A 110 -2.29 -15.13 5.31
CA ILE A 110 -2.20 -15.15 3.85
C ILE A 110 -0.81 -15.64 3.42
N SER A 111 0.26 -15.21 4.11
CA SER A 111 1.64 -15.65 3.86
C SER A 111 1.80 -17.15 4.08
N GLU A 112 1.33 -17.66 5.22
CA GLU A 112 1.36 -19.09 5.55
C GLU A 112 0.59 -19.94 4.53
N LYS A 113 -0.56 -19.48 4.05
CA LYS A 113 -1.38 -20.20 3.06
C LYS A 113 -0.84 -20.14 1.62
N SER A 114 -0.24 -19.01 1.23
CA SER A 114 0.20 -18.77 -0.15
C SER A 114 1.69 -19.02 -0.39
N GLY A 115 2.48 -19.18 0.68
CA GLY A 115 3.95 -19.25 0.61
C GLY A 115 4.62 -17.93 0.20
N ARG A 116 3.87 -16.82 0.13
CA ARG A 116 4.40 -15.51 -0.27
C ARG A 116 4.92 -14.75 0.95
N GLU A 117 6.03 -14.04 0.80
CA GLU A 117 6.58 -13.22 1.87
C GLU A 117 5.65 -12.05 2.26
N ILE A 118 5.58 -11.73 3.55
CA ILE A 118 4.67 -10.70 4.09
C ILE A 118 4.87 -9.33 3.43
N HIS A 119 6.12 -8.87 3.27
CA HIS A 119 6.42 -7.57 2.66
C HIS A 119 5.95 -7.47 1.20
N ARG A 120 5.94 -8.59 0.48
CA ARG A 120 5.41 -8.68 -0.88
C ARG A 120 3.89 -8.56 -0.88
N LEU A 121 3.20 -9.18 0.07
CA LEU A 121 1.76 -9.05 0.28
C LEU A 121 1.38 -7.60 0.64
N GLU A 122 2.08 -6.96 1.56
CA GLU A 122 1.86 -5.56 1.93
C GLU A 122 2.02 -4.62 0.72
N SER A 123 3.05 -4.85 -0.09
CA SER A 123 3.29 -4.09 -1.32
C SER A 123 2.19 -4.28 -2.36
N LEU A 124 1.68 -5.51 -2.48
CA LEU A 124 0.58 -5.87 -3.38
C LEU A 124 -0.74 -5.23 -2.93
N HIS A 125 -1.08 -5.34 -1.65
CA HIS A 125 -2.27 -4.70 -1.07
C HIS A 125 -2.20 -3.18 -1.21
N SER A 126 -1.06 -2.57 -0.86
CA SER A 126 -0.85 -1.13 -1.00
C SER A 126 -0.97 -0.63 -2.44
N ARG A 127 -0.62 -1.47 -3.42
CA ARG A 127 -0.82 -1.17 -4.85
C ARG A 127 -2.29 -1.28 -5.24
N ALA A 128 -2.97 -2.33 -4.80
CA ALA A 128 -4.40 -2.54 -5.05
C ALA A 128 -5.25 -1.38 -4.49
N ILE A 129 -5.00 -0.97 -3.24
CA ILE A 129 -5.71 0.14 -2.60
C ILE A 129 -5.49 1.47 -3.33
N ARG A 130 -4.26 1.74 -3.81
CA ARG A 130 -3.99 2.95 -4.60
C ARG A 130 -4.77 2.97 -5.91
N ARG A 131 -4.86 1.83 -6.61
CA ARG A 131 -5.66 1.68 -7.83
C ARG A 131 -7.14 1.88 -7.55
N LEU A 132 -7.68 1.20 -6.54
CA LEU A 132 -9.08 1.36 -6.14
C LEU A 132 -9.42 2.81 -5.76
N ARG A 133 -8.55 3.50 -5.01
CA ARG A 133 -8.74 4.92 -4.68
C ARG A 133 -8.78 5.80 -5.93
N LYS A 134 -7.94 5.53 -6.93
CA LYS A 134 -7.96 6.26 -8.22
C LYS A 134 -9.29 6.05 -8.94
N GLU A 135 -9.72 4.80 -9.10
CA GLU A 135 -10.95 4.44 -9.82
C GLU A 135 -12.22 4.93 -9.12
N LEU A 136 -12.25 4.87 -7.78
CA LEU A 136 -13.44 5.24 -6.99
C LEU A 136 -13.51 6.73 -6.64
N ARG A 137 -12.44 7.50 -6.85
CA ARG A 137 -12.41 8.93 -6.51
C ARG A 137 -13.52 9.76 -7.18
N PRO A 138 -13.80 9.61 -8.49
CA PRO A 138 -14.89 10.37 -9.12
C PRO A 138 -16.25 10.09 -8.47
N LEU A 139 -16.48 8.83 -8.08
CA LEU A 139 -17.70 8.44 -7.39
C LEU A 139 -17.80 9.07 -6.00
N VAL A 140 -16.71 9.05 -5.23
CA VAL A 140 -16.68 9.68 -3.89
C VAL A 140 -16.94 11.17 -3.98
N LYS A 141 -16.33 11.87 -4.96
CA LYS A 141 -16.59 13.28 -5.21
C LYS A 141 -18.04 13.54 -5.59
N GLN A 142 -18.63 12.69 -6.44
CA GLN A 142 -20.02 12.81 -6.85
C GLN A 142 -21.00 12.57 -5.70
N LEU A 143 -20.79 11.54 -4.88
CA LEU A 143 -21.74 11.13 -3.84
C LEU A 143 -21.63 11.95 -2.55
N TYR A 144 -20.43 12.39 -2.20
CA TYR A 144 -20.16 13.01 -0.90
C TYR A 144 -19.64 14.44 -1.02
N GLY A 145 -19.35 14.94 -2.22
CA GLY A 145 -18.70 16.25 -2.40
C GLY A 145 -17.25 16.28 -1.89
N ILE A 146 -16.71 15.15 -1.44
CA ILE A 146 -15.37 15.03 -0.89
C ILE A 146 -14.40 14.75 -2.03
N ASP A 147 -13.41 15.62 -2.22
CA ASP A 147 -12.30 15.35 -3.13
C ASP A 147 -11.11 14.77 -2.33
N PRO A 148 -10.91 13.44 -2.32
CA PRO A 148 -9.81 12.85 -1.57
C PRO A 148 -8.47 13.39 -2.06
N PRO A 149 -7.50 13.62 -1.15
CA PRO A 149 -6.25 14.25 -1.50
C PRO A 149 -5.52 13.46 -2.58
N LEU A 150 -5.03 14.19 -3.58
CA LEU A 150 -4.16 13.63 -4.60
C LEU A 150 -2.92 12.98 -3.95
N PRO A 151 -2.43 11.86 -4.49
CA PRO A 151 -1.18 11.30 -4.04
C PRO A 151 -0.07 12.36 -4.10
N LYS A 152 0.93 12.25 -3.21
CA LYS A 152 2.08 13.17 -3.12
C LYS A 152 3.03 13.06 -4.34
N CYS A 153 2.50 12.95 -5.56
CA CYS A 153 3.27 12.95 -6.80
C CYS A 153 3.38 14.37 -7.34
N VAL A 154 4.61 14.74 -7.67
CA VAL A 154 4.96 16.04 -8.24
C VAL A 154 4.28 16.26 -9.61
N VAL A 155 4.14 15.20 -10.42
CA VAL A 155 3.44 15.28 -11.71
C VAL A 155 1.93 15.50 -11.51
N CYS A 156 1.29 14.77 -10.59
CA CYS A 156 -0.15 14.94 -10.31
C CYS A 156 -0.53 16.32 -9.79
N ARG A 157 0.38 16.99 -9.08
CA ARG A 157 0.17 18.32 -8.52
C ARG A 157 0.52 19.44 -9.51
N SER A 158 1.12 19.11 -10.65
CA SER A 158 1.47 20.10 -11.67
C SER A 158 0.19 20.62 -12.34
N PRO A 159 0.06 21.95 -12.55
CA PRO A 159 -1.03 22.50 -13.34
C PRO A 159 -0.98 22.00 -14.80
N MET A 160 0.21 21.65 -15.30
CA MET A 160 0.44 21.13 -16.65
C MET A 160 0.38 19.59 -16.72
N ARG A 161 -0.33 18.93 -15.79
CA ARG A 161 -0.42 17.47 -15.73
C ARG A 161 -0.75 16.83 -17.09
N MET A 162 -1.75 17.36 -17.79
CA MET A 162 -2.21 16.79 -19.06
C MET A 162 -1.15 16.84 -20.16
N GLU A 163 -0.31 17.89 -20.18
CA GLU A 163 0.79 17.99 -21.13
C GLU A 163 1.88 16.97 -20.78
N ILE A 164 2.22 16.86 -19.50
CA ILE A 164 3.19 15.88 -19.02
C ILE A 164 2.74 14.45 -19.33
N ASP A 165 1.46 14.13 -19.13
CA ASP A 165 0.89 12.81 -19.47
C ASP A 165 1.03 12.52 -20.98
N ARG A 166 0.76 13.51 -21.84
CA ARG A 166 0.96 13.40 -23.30
C ARG A 166 2.44 13.15 -23.68
N ILE A 167 3.39 13.84 -23.05
CA ILE A 167 4.83 13.62 -23.27
C ILE A 167 5.23 12.20 -22.81
N ILE A 168 4.73 11.74 -21.66
CA ILE A 168 5.00 10.40 -21.13
C ILE A 168 4.42 9.29 -22.03
N ASP A 169 3.28 9.54 -22.67
CA ASP A 169 2.59 8.56 -23.52
C ASP A 169 3.14 8.51 -24.95
N SER A 170 3.61 9.63 -25.49
CA SER A 170 4.28 9.69 -26.80
C SER A 170 5.70 9.11 -26.80
N ARG A 171 6.25 8.75 -25.63
CA ARG A 171 7.60 8.20 -25.51
C ARG A 171 7.75 6.85 -26.22
N ASP A 172 8.74 6.76 -27.12
CA ASP A 172 9.24 5.49 -27.67
C ASP A 172 9.75 4.54 -26.55
N PRO A 173 9.19 3.31 -26.42
CA PRO A 173 9.64 2.32 -25.45
C PRO A 173 11.12 1.93 -25.55
N ARG A 174 11.75 2.06 -26.72
CA ARG A 174 13.15 1.70 -26.97
C ARG A 174 14.13 2.78 -26.49
N ARG A 175 13.66 4.02 -26.31
CA ARG A 175 14.50 5.15 -25.89
C ARG A 175 14.58 5.29 -24.37
N SER A 176 15.67 5.89 -23.91
CA SER A 176 15.85 6.19 -22.48
C SER A 176 14.88 7.28 -22.00
N TRP A 177 14.52 7.24 -20.72
CA TRP A 177 13.71 8.28 -20.07
C TRP A 177 14.37 9.66 -20.01
N ARG A 178 15.66 9.77 -20.34
CA ARG A 178 16.39 11.04 -20.25
C ARG A 178 15.79 12.10 -21.17
N ALA A 179 15.41 11.74 -22.40
CA ALA A 179 14.79 12.66 -23.35
C ALA A 179 13.47 13.22 -22.82
N VAL A 180 12.61 12.36 -22.26
CA VAL A 180 11.34 12.75 -21.63
C VAL A 180 11.56 13.71 -20.46
N LEU A 181 12.57 13.46 -19.63
CA LEU A 181 12.90 14.34 -18.49
C LEU A 181 13.40 15.72 -18.92
N VAL A 182 14.14 15.79 -20.04
CA VAL A 182 14.59 17.05 -20.63
C VAL A 182 13.38 17.81 -21.19
N GLN A 183 12.55 17.14 -21.97
CA GLN A 183 11.34 17.72 -22.57
C GLN A 183 10.37 18.25 -21.50
N ILE A 184 10.07 17.49 -20.45
CA ILE A 184 9.21 17.94 -19.34
C ILE A 184 9.82 19.16 -18.62
N ARG A 185 11.15 19.23 -18.52
CA ARG A 185 11.81 20.38 -17.89
C ARG A 185 11.72 21.62 -18.76
N GLU A 186 11.93 21.48 -20.07
CA GLU A 186 11.93 22.59 -21.03
C GLU A 186 10.51 23.10 -21.30
N GLU A 187 9.56 22.21 -21.56
CA GLU A 187 8.19 22.58 -21.93
C GLU A 187 7.29 22.89 -20.73
N CYS A 188 7.47 22.17 -19.60
CA CYS A 188 6.59 22.32 -18.43
C CYS A 188 7.28 22.97 -17.22
N GLY A 189 8.57 23.32 -17.30
CA GLY A 189 9.33 23.88 -16.18
C GLY A 189 9.49 22.95 -14.98
N LEU A 190 9.13 21.66 -15.10
CA LEU A 190 9.05 20.75 -13.96
C LEU A 190 10.34 19.95 -13.78
N LYS A 191 11.09 20.23 -12.71
CA LYS A 191 12.36 19.55 -12.42
C LYS A 191 12.14 18.20 -11.71
N ILE A 192 12.08 17.12 -12.50
CA ILE A 192 12.01 15.75 -11.98
C ILE A 192 13.41 15.16 -11.87
N ARG A 193 13.76 14.62 -10.69
CA ARG A 193 15.12 14.13 -10.38
C ARG A 193 15.41 12.73 -10.91
N SER A 194 14.39 11.89 -11.05
CA SER A 194 14.57 10.47 -11.40
C SER A 194 13.48 9.97 -12.34
N PRO A 195 13.83 9.14 -13.35
CA PRO A 195 12.86 8.42 -14.18
C PRO A 195 11.84 7.60 -13.38
N GLN A 196 12.22 7.11 -12.20
CA GLN A 196 11.34 6.29 -11.36
C GLN A 196 10.07 7.03 -10.93
N MET A 197 10.14 8.36 -10.82
CA MET A 197 8.95 9.18 -10.53
C MET A 197 7.96 9.18 -11.69
N LEU A 198 8.45 9.27 -12.94
CA LEU A 198 7.62 9.22 -14.14
C LEU A 198 7.03 7.83 -14.36
N ILE A 199 7.85 6.79 -14.18
CA ILE A 199 7.40 5.39 -14.26
C ILE A 199 6.33 5.13 -13.19
N GLY A 200 6.56 5.56 -11.96
CA GLY A 200 5.61 5.43 -10.86
C GLY A 200 4.31 6.18 -11.15
N HIS A 201 4.40 7.41 -11.66
CA HIS A 201 3.24 8.20 -12.06
C HIS A 201 2.43 7.49 -13.14
N LYS A 202 3.04 7.12 -14.28
CA LYS A 202 2.38 6.40 -15.38
C LYS A 202 1.71 5.11 -14.93
N ARG A 203 2.34 4.38 -14.01
CA ARG A 203 1.85 3.07 -13.57
C ARG A 203 0.73 3.14 -12.55
N TYR A 204 0.72 4.18 -11.70
CA TYR A 204 -0.13 4.20 -10.51
C TYR A 204 -1.19 5.32 -10.51
N HIS A 205 -1.02 6.40 -11.28
CA HIS A 205 -1.84 7.61 -11.22
C HIS A 205 -2.58 7.88 -12.53
#